data_AF-A0A935EYU0-F1
#
_entry.id   AF-A0A935EYU0-F1
#
_cell.length_a   1.000
_cell.length_b   1.000
_cell.length_c   1.000
_cell.angle_alpha   90.00
_cell.angle_beta   90.00
_cell.angle_gamma   90.00
#
_symmetry.space_group_name_H-M   'P 1'
#
loop_
_entity.id
_entity.type
_entity.pdbx_description
1 polymer ?
#
loop_
_entity_poly.entity_id
_entity_poly.type
_entity_poly.pdbx_seq_one_letter_code
_entity_poly.pdbx_strand_id
1 'polypeptide(L)'
;MANKLILEVIACSVDDAVAAQSGGADRLELISHFELGGLTPPINLVLDVVSSVKIPVRVMIREIENFFVEDERIIERMCDRIRSFSSLCVDGLVLGF
;
A
#
# COMPACT_ATOMS: atom_id res chain seq x y z
N MET A 1 27.16 10.97 5.47
CA MET A 1 26.13 11.48 4.55
C MET A 1 24.92 11.82 5.41
N ALA A 2 24.35 13.03 5.29
CA ALA A 2 23.12 13.34 6.01
C ALA A 2 22.03 12.36 5.56
N ASN A 3 21.31 11.77 6.51
CA ASN A 3 20.21 10.85 6.19
C ASN A 3 19.16 11.66 5.41
N LYS A 4 18.95 11.34 4.12
CA LYS A 4 17.97 12.05 3.30
C LYS A 4 16.59 11.82 3.92
N LEU A 5 15.92 12.90 4.31
CA LEU A 5 14.52 12.82 4.74
C LEU A 5 13.69 12.32 3.56
N ILE A 6 12.82 11.35 3.82
CA ILE A 6 11.91 10.79 2.83
C ILE A 6 10.50 11.26 3.17
N LEU A 7 9.80 11.82 2.20
CA LEU A 7 8.37 12.07 2.27
C LEU A 7 7.62 10.87 1.67
N GLU A 8 6.90 10.13 2.52
CA GLU A 8 5.93 9.11 2.08
C GLU A 8 4.51 9.70 2.13
N VAL A 9 3.74 9.47 1.08
CA VAL A 9 2.36 9.98 0.94
C VAL A 9 1.39 8.83 0.72
N ILE A 10 0.27 8.87 1.41
CA ILE A 10 -0.83 7.93 1.23
C ILE A 10 -1.59 8.25 -0.06
N ALA A 11 -1.82 7.25 -0.90
CA ALA A 11 -2.66 7.33 -2.08
C ALA A 11 -3.82 6.33 -1.99
N CYS A 12 -5.00 6.70 -2.50
CA CYS A 12 -6.20 5.84 -2.54
C CYS A 12 -6.67 5.56 -3.97
N SER A 13 -6.08 6.23 -4.96
CA SER A 13 -6.41 6.12 -6.39
C SER A 13 -5.16 6.33 -7.25
N VAL A 14 -5.29 6.05 -8.55
CA VAL A 14 -4.24 6.36 -9.54
C VAL A 14 -3.97 7.87 -9.60
N ASP A 15 -5.02 8.68 -9.57
CA ASP A 15 -4.90 10.14 -9.62
C ASP A 15 -4.16 10.68 -8.39
N ASP A 16 -4.45 10.15 -7.19
CA ASP A 16 -3.71 10.51 -5.97
C ASP A 16 -2.22 10.14 -6.09
N ALA A 17 -1.93 8.95 -6.60
CA ALA A 17 -0.56 8.46 -6.75
C ALA A 17 0.25 9.33 -7.72
N VAL A 18 -0.34 9.69 -8.86
CA VAL A 18 0.27 10.57 -9.86
C VAL A 18 0.45 11.98 -9.28
N ALA A 19 -0.57 12.51 -8.60
CA ALA A 19 -0.50 13.84 -7.99
C ALA A 19 0.57 13.90 -6.88
N ALA A 20 0.65 12.89 -6.01
CA ALA A 20 1.65 12.80 -4.96
C ALA A 20 3.08 12.74 -5.53
N GLN A 21 3.30 11.96 -6.58
CA GLN A 21 4.58 11.94 -7.29
C GLN A 21 4.91 13.31 -7.90
N SER A 22 3.98 13.93 -8.62
CA SER A 22 4.17 15.25 -9.21
C SER A 22 4.40 16.34 -8.16
N GLY A 23 3.84 16.17 -6.96
CA GLY A 23 4.04 17.02 -5.79
C GLY A 23 5.37 16.81 -5.06
N GLY A 24 6.17 15.81 -5.44
CA GLY A 24 7.50 15.57 -4.88
C GLY A 24 7.55 14.53 -3.76
N ALA A 25 6.54 13.65 -3.64
CA ALA A 25 6.65 12.49 -2.76
C ALA A 25 7.84 11.61 -3.17
N ASP A 26 8.61 11.12 -2.20
CA ASP A 26 9.72 10.19 -2.44
C ASP A 26 9.22 8.74 -2.50
N ARG A 27 8.06 8.43 -1.90
CA ARG A 27 7.45 7.09 -1.87
C ARG A 27 5.94 7.18 -1.65
N LEU A 28 5.21 6.14 -2.05
CA LEU A 28 3.77 6.00 -1.77
C LEU A 28 3.49 4.86 -0.79
N GLU A 29 2.49 5.07 0.05
CA GLU A 29 1.72 4.01 0.71
C GLU A 29 0.34 3.92 0.03
N LEU A 30 0.02 2.77 -0.55
CA LEU A 30 -1.25 2.53 -1.24
C LEU A 30 -2.20 1.75 -0.35
N ILE A 31 -3.40 2.34 -0.14
CA ILE A 31 -4.44 1.79 0.73
C ILE A 31 -5.81 1.83 0.03
N SER A 32 -6.79 1.16 0.61
CA SER A 32 -8.22 1.46 0.42
C SER A 32 -8.86 1.94 1.73
N HIS A 33 -10.08 2.46 1.68
CA HIS A 33 -10.86 2.83 2.88
C HIS A 33 -10.07 3.74 3.84
N PHE A 34 -9.69 4.93 3.36
CA PHE A 34 -8.93 5.92 4.13
C PHE A 34 -9.61 6.26 5.47
N GLU A 35 -10.94 6.32 5.46
CA GLU A 35 -11.80 6.59 6.61
C GLU A 35 -11.67 5.55 7.75
N LEU A 36 -11.17 4.35 7.43
CA LEU A 36 -10.90 3.27 8.41
C LEU A 36 -9.41 3.21 8.81
N GLY A 37 -8.63 4.22 8.44
CA GLY A 37 -7.18 4.26 8.62
C GLY A 37 -6.40 3.38 7.65
N GLY A 38 -7.03 2.93 6.55
CA GLY A 38 -6.38 2.16 5.50
C GLY A 38 -6.50 0.65 5.62
N LEU A 39 -7.07 0.03 4.58
CA LEU A 39 -7.19 -1.42 4.40
C LEU A 39 -6.43 -1.86 3.14
N THR A 40 -6.27 -3.18 2.98
CA THR A 40 -5.69 -3.78 1.78
C THR A 40 -6.41 -3.30 0.52
N PRO A 41 -5.72 -2.66 -0.45
CA PRO A 41 -6.35 -2.25 -1.70
C PRO A 41 -6.64 -3.46 -2.62
N PRO A 42 -7.57 -3.31 -3.57
CA PRO A 42 -7.80 -4.35 -4.57
C PRO A 42 -6.62 -4.43 -5.55
N ILE A 43 -6.34 -5.63 -6.07
CA ILE A 43 -5.14 -5.89 -6.88
C ILE A 43 -5.07 -5.07 -8.17
N ASN A 44 -6.22 -4.77 -8.79
CA ASN A 44 -6.27 -3.93 -10.00
C ASN A 44 -5.77 -2.52 -9.70
N LEU A 45 -6.15 -1.94 -8.56
CA LEU A 45 -5.65 -0.63 -8.16
C LEU A 45 -4.12 -0.65 -7.96
N VAL A 46 -3.59 -1.73 -7.35
CA VAL A 46 -2.13 -1.89 -7.20
C VAL A 46 -1.44 -1.90 -8.57
N LEU A 47 -1.94 -2.72 -9.50
CA LEU A 47 -1.40 -2.82 -10.87
C LEU A 47 -1.43 -1.49 -11.61
N ASP A 48 -2.55 -0.77 -11.54
CA ASP A 48 -2.72 0.51 -12.22
C ASP A 48 -1.79 1.57 -11.64
N VAL A 49 -1.64 1.61 -10.31
CA VAL A 49 -0.75 2.57 -9.63
C VAL A 49 0.71 2.29 -9.94
N VAL A 50 1.20 1.06 -9.78
CA VAL A 50 2.63 0.74 -10.06
C VAL A 50 3.00 0.96 -11.52
N SER A 51 2.03 0.91 -12.43
CA SER A 51 2.23 1.20 -13.85
C SER A 51 2.22 2.71 -14.16
N SER A 52 1.63 3.53 -13.29
CA SER A 52 1.41 4.96 -13.51
C SER A 52 2.47 5.86 -12.86
N VAL A 53 3.24 5.35 -11.90
CA VAL A 53 4.27 6.09 -11.17
C VAL A 53 5.65 5.43 -11.29
N LYS A 54 6.69 6.23 -11.05
CA LYS A 54 8.10 5.83 -11.05
C LYS A 54 8.70 5.76 -9.64
N ILE A 55 8.06 6.42 -8.67
CA ILE A 55 8.49 6.36 -7.27
C ILE A 55 8.07 5.02 -6.63
N PRO A 56 8.79 4.55 -5.61
CA PRO A 56 8.48 3.29 -4.93
C PRO A 56 7.05 3.30 -4.36
N VAL A 57 6.39 2.14 -4.41
CA VAL A 57 5.02 1.95 -3.90
C VAL A 57 5.00 0.82 -2.89
N ARG A 58 4.56 1.11 -1.67
CA ARG A 58 4.29 0.10 -0.65
C ARG A 58 2.81 -0.10 -0.48
N VAL A 59 2.39 -1.32 -0.21
CA VAL A 59 0.96 -1.69 -0.18
C VAL A 59 0.56 -2.16 1.20
N MET A 60 -0.54 -1.61 1.72
CA MET A 60 -1.12 -2.04 3.00
C MET A 60 -1.61 -3.50 2.92
N ILE A 61 -1.36 -4.26 3.99
CA ILE A 61 -1.95 -5.57 4.25
C ILE A 61 -2.72 -5.46 5.57
N ARG A 62 -4.02 -5.16 5.46
CA ARG A 62 -4.94 -5.04 6.59
C ARG A 62 -6.36 -5.33 6.12
N GLU A 63 -6.88 -6.47 6.54
CA GLU A 63 -8.12 -7.03 5.99
C GLU A 63 -9.37 -6.68 6.80
N ILE A 64 -9.21 -6.10 7.99
CA ILE A 64 -10.28 -5.66 8.89
C ILE A 64 -9.87 -4.38 9.61
N GLU A 65 -10.85 -3.64 10.13
CA GLU A 65 -10.63 -2.39 10.87
C GLU A 65 -9.92 -2.62 12.22
N ASN A 66 -10.10 -3.79 12.85
CA ASN A 66 -9.39 -4.07 14.10
C ASN A 66 -7.92 -4.44 13.84
N PHE A 67 -7.02 -4.10 14.78
CA PHE A 67 -5.61 -4.49 14.71
C PHE A 67 -5.36 -5.91 15.26
N PHE A 68 -6.29 -6.45 16.03
CA PHE A 68 -6.20 -7.82 16.53
C PHE A 68 -6.85 -8.81 15.57
N VAL A 69 -6.03 -9.68 14.97
CA VAL A 69 -6.46 -10.72 14.02
C VAL A 69 -6.29 -12.09 14.65
N GLU A 70 -7.38 -12.67 15.15
CA GLU A 70 -7.41 -14.03 15.72
C GLU A 70 -8.04 -15.06 14.76
N ASP A 71 -8.84 -14.61 13.80
CA ASP A 71 -9.51 -15.49 12.84
C ASP A 71 -8.51 -15.99 11.79
N GLU A 72 -8.24 -17.30 11.81
CA GLU A 72 -7.32 -17.98 10.88
C GLU A 72 -7.66 -17.70 9.41
N ARG A 73 -8.94 -17.54 9.06
CA ARG A 73 -9.36 -17.27 7.68
C ARG A 73 -8.94 -15.88 7.22
N ILE A 74 -8.86 -14.92 8.14
CA ILE A 74 -8.38 -13.57 7.84
C ILE A 74 -6.86 -13.59 7.68
N ILE A 75 -6.16 -14.36 8.53
CA ILE A 75 -4.70 -14.56 8.41
C ILE A 75 -4.35 -15.21 7.06
N GLU A 76 -5.10 -16.23 6.65
CA GLU A 76 -4.92 -16.88 5.34
C GLU A 76 -5.14 -15.89 4.19
N ARG A 77 -6.19 -15.07 4.27
CA ARG A 77 -6.46 -14.01 3.28
C ARG A 77 -5.33 -12.99 3.20
N MET A 78 -4.78 -12.57 4.34
CA MET A 78 -3.60 -11.69 4.37
C MET A 78 -2.39 -12.36 3.71
N CYS A 79 -2.14 -13.64 4.00
CA CYS A 79 -1.07 -14.41 3.37
C CYS A 79 -1.24 -14.49 1.84
N ASP A 80 -2.46 -14.68 1.34
CA ASP A 80 -2.76 -14.69 -0.09
C ASP A 80 -2.50 -13.33 -0.74
N ARG A 81 -2.85 -12.24 -0.06
CA ARG A 81 -2.55 -10.87 -0.52
C ARG A 81 -1.06 -10.61 -0.58
N ILE A 82 -0.31 -11.00 0.45
CA ILE A 82 1.16 -10.91 0.47
C ILE A 82 1.74 -11.66 -0.73
N ARG A 83 1.36 -12.92 -0.96
CA ARG A 83 1.82 -13.69 -2.12
C ARG A 83 1.49 -13.01 -3.45
N SER A 84 0.28 -12.47 -3.56
CA SER A 84 -0.19 -11.82 -4.78
C SER A 84 0.54 -10.51 -5.06
N PHE A 85 0.86 -9.72 -4.03
CA PHE A 85 1.54 -8.43 -4.22
C PHE A 85 3.05 -8.59 -4.32
N SER A 86 3.65 -9.57 -3.65
CA SER A 86 5.08 -9.86 -3.79
C SER A 86 5.47 -10.35 -5.19
N SER A 87 4.52 -10.77 -6.02
CA SER A 87 4.76 -11.09 -7.44
C SER A 87 4.65 -9.87 -8.37
N LEU A 88 4.30 -8.69 -7.83
CA LEU A 88 4.18 -7.42 -8.56
C LEU A 88 5.41 -6.54 -8.32
N CYS A 89 5.51 -5.44 -9.08
CA CYS A 89 6.56 -4.43 -8.93
C CYS A 89 6.33 -3.46 -7.75
N VAL A 90 5.93 -3.98 -6.59
CA VAL A 90 5.82 -3.19 -5.35
C VAL A 90 7.17 -3.14 -4.63
N ASP A 91 7.46 -2.02 -3.97
CA ASP A 91 8.69 -1.82 -3.17
C ASP A 91 8.64 -2.56 -1.84
N GLY A 92 7.44 -2.78 -1.31
CA GLY A 92 7.25 -3.44 -0.04
C GLY A 92 5.80 -3.51 0.38
N LEU A 93 5.59 -4.10 1.55
CA LEU A 93 4.29 -4.25 2.18
C LEU A 93 4.30 -3.55 3.54
N VAL A 94 3.16 -2.99 3.94
CA VAL A 94 2.96 -2.37 5.24
C VAL A 94 1.94 -3.18 6.03
N LEU A 95 2.29 -3.54 7.26
CA LEU A 95 1.45 -4.29 8.18
C LEU A 95 1.90 -4.06 9.62
N GLY A 96 0.98 -4.28 10.56
CA GLY A 96 1.22 -4.23 12.00
C GLY A 96 0.01 -4.79 12.74
N PHE A 97 0.27 -5.50 13.83
CA PHE A 97 -0.71 -6.18 14.69
C PHE A 97 -0.35 -5.97 16.16
#